data_AF-A0A2P6CCY8-F1
#
_entry.id   AF-A0A2P6CCY8-F1
#
_cell.length_a   1.000
_cell.length_b   1.000
_cell.length_c   1.000
_cell.angle_alpha   90.00
_cell.angle_beta   90.00
_cell.angle_gamma   90.00
#
_symmetry.space_group_name_H-M   'P 1'
#
loop_
_entity.id
_entity.type
_entity.pdbx_description
1 polymer ?
#
loop_
_entity_poly.entity_id
_entity_poly.type
_entity_poly.pdbx_seq_one_letter_code
_entity_poly.pdbx_strand_id
1 'polypeptide(L)'
;MKNNLTLIKIPLAILLLLCLLDMPYGFYEFVRFVALISFGFLAYQSKEKKDKTELIIFISLALLFQPFFKIALGRTLWNIVDVITAIYLLISIVKKQKINKAL
;
A
#
# COMPACT_ATOMS: atom_id res chain seq x y z
N MET A 1 -12.51 15.16 5.51
CA MET A 1 -11.58 14.04 5.80
C MET A 1 -10.78 13.53 4.58
N LYS A 2 -10.64 14.32 3.51
CA LYS A 2 -10.07 13.89 2.21
C LYS A 2 -8.53 13.89 2.20
N ASN A 3 -7.89 14.68 3.05
CA ASN A 3 -6.44 14.88 3.06
C ASN A 3 -5.68 13.72 3.71
N ASN A 4 -6.26 13.06 4.72
CA ASN A 4 -5.56 12.07 5.55
C ASN A 4 -5.23 10.78 4.78
N LEU A 5 -6.07 10.39 3.82
CA LEU A 5 -5.82 9.21 2.99
C LEU A 5 -4.66 9.42 2.02
N THR A 6 -4.64 10.58 1.37
CA THR A 6 -3.57 10.94 0.43
C THR A 6 -2.24 11.07 1.15
N LEU A 7 -2.27 11.58 2.39
CA LEU A 7 -1.11 11.66 3.29
C LEU A 7 -0.52 10.31 3.69
N ILE A 8 -1.29 9.22 3.67
CA ILE A 8 -0.77 7.86 3.96
C ILE A 8 -0.29 7.18 2.68
N LYS A 9 -1.06 7.30 1.59
CA LYS A 9 -0.77 6.61 0.32
C LYS A 9 0.51 7.12 -0.36
N ILE A 10 0.81 8.42 -0.30
CA ILE A 10 2.00 8.99 -0.95
C ILE A 10 3.30 8.52 -0.28
N PRO A 11 3.49 8.70 1.05
CA PRO A 11 4.69 8.21 1.73
C PRO A 11 4.85 6.70 1.56
N LEU A 12 3.74 5.94 1.64
CA LEU A 12 3.79 4.48 1.45
C LEU A 12 4.28 4.11 0.03
N ALA A 13 3.79 4.79 -1.01
CA ALA A 13 4.25 4.55 -2.38
C ALA A 13 5.74 4.90 -2.54
N ILE A 14 6.20 6.01 -1.95
CA ILE A 14 7.63 6.38 -1.96
C ILE A 14 8.47 5.32 -1.24
N LEU A 15 8.01 4.84 -0.08
CA LEU A 15 8.71 3.85 0.72
C LEU A 15 8.83 2.50 -0.01
N LEU A 16 7.78 2.07 -0.69
CA LEU A 16 7.79 0.88 -1.56
C LEU A 16 8.74 1.05 -2.76
N LEU A 17 8.82 2.25 -3.35
CA LEU A 17 9.78 2.52 -4.43
C LEU A 17 11.23 2.61 -3.91
N LEU A 18 11.45 3.07 -2.68
CA LEU A 18 12.78 3.06 -2.05
C LEU A 18 13.30 1.63 -1.84
N CYS A 19 12.41 0.65 -1.67
CA CYS A 19 12.80 -0.77 -1.63
C CYS A 19 13.39 -1.29 -2.95
N LEU A 20 13.23 -0.59 -4.08
CA LEU A 20 13.90 -1.01 -5.33
C LEU A 20 15.42 -0.84 -5.28
N LEU A 21 15.91 0.03 -4.40
CA LEU A 21 17.33 0.19 -4.14
C LEU A 21 17.83 -0.95 -3.26
N ASP A 22 19.11 -1.30 -3.40
CA ASP A 22 19.76 -2.28 -2.53
C ASP A 22 19.95 -1.70 -1.12
N MET A 23 18.94 -1.88 -0.29
CA MET A 23 18.92 -1.45 1.11
C MET A 23 19.30 -2.59 2.06
N PRO A 24 19.68 -2.30 3.32
CA PRO A 24 19.91 -3.34 4.31
C PRO A 24 18.62 -4.12 4.61
N TYR A 25 18.74 -5.41 4.93
CA TYR A 25 17.60 -6.31 5.15
C TYR A 25 16.56 -5.74 6.15
N GLY A 26 17.02 -5.13 7.25
CA GLY A 26 16.13 -4.53 8.26
C GLY A 26 15.27 -3.38 7.74
N PHE A 27 15.68 -2.68 6.67
CA PHE A 27 14.85 -1.66 6.03
C PHE A 27 13.61 -2.29 5.40
N TYR A 28 13.76 -3.40 4.66
CA TYR A 28 12.62 -4.09 4.05
C TYR A 28 11.63 -4.62 5.09
N GLU A 29 12.12 -5.14 6.21
CA GLU A 29 11.25 -5.58 7.31
C GLU A 29 10.48 -4.41 7.91
N PHE A 30 11.15 -3.27 8.14
CA PHE A 30 10.50 -2.04 8.59
C PHE A 30 9.42 -1.56 7.61
N VAL A 31 9.72 -1.51 6.32
CA VAL A 31 8.74 -1.11 5.28
C VAL A 31 7.53 -2.04 5.28
N ARG A 32 7.72 -3.35 5.47
CA ARG A 32 6.60 -4.31 5.59
C ARG A 32 5.70 -4.04 6.79
N PHE A 33 6.28 -3.76 7.96
CA PHE A 33 5.50 -3.35 9.14
C PHE A 33 4.70 -2.08 8.87
N VAL A 34 5.32 -1.06 8.28
CA VAL A 34 4.66 0.20 7.92
C VAL A 34 3.54 -0.04 6.89
N ALA A 35 3.80 -0.88 5.89
CA ALA A 35 2.82 -1.25 4.87
C ALA A 35 1.63 -1.98 5.47
N LEU A 36 1.86 -2.96 6.36
CA LEU A 36 0.80 -3.67 7.07
C LEU A 36 -0.13 -2.71 7.82
N ILE A 37 0.43 -1.81 8.64
CA ILE A 37 -0.34 -0.84 9.42
C ILE A 37 -1.12 0.10 8.49
N SER A 38 -0.46 0.59 7.45
CA SER A 38 -1.06 1.51 6.46
C SER A 38 -2.22 0.85 5.71
N PHE A 39 -2.03 -0.38 5.22
CA PHE A 39 -3.09 -1.12 4.54
C PHE A 39 -4.22 -1.53 5.48
N GLY A 40 -3.93 -1.87 6.73
CA GLY A 40 -4.96 -2.10 7.75
C GLY A 40 -5.83 -0.87 7.99
N PHE A 41 -5.23 0.31 8.08
CA PHE A 41 -5.96 1.57 8.21
C PHE A 41 -6.78 1.90 6.95
N LEU A 42 -6.21 1.69 5.76
CA LEU A 42 -6.91 1.89 4.48
C LEU A 42 -8.10 0.92 4.32
N ALA A 43 -7.95 -0.32 4.75
CA ALA A 43 -9.01 -1.32 4.78
C ALA A 43 -10.15 -0.87 5.72
N TYR A 44 -9.83 -0.44 6.95
CA TYR A 44 -10.83 0.08 7.89
C TYR A 44 -11.64 1.22 7.28
N GLN A 45 -10.97 2.19 6.64
CA GLN A 45 -11.67 3.32 6.02
C GLN A 45 -12.51 2.93 4.80
N SER A 46 -12.10 1.88 4.07
CA SER A 46 -12.86 1.35 2.93
C SER A 46 -14.13 0.61 3.39
N LYS A 47 -14.05 -0.05 4.55
CA LYS A 47 -15.22 -0.64 5.24
C LYS A 47 -16.25 0.44 5.60
N GLU A 48 -15.82 1.57 6.16
CA GLU A 48 -16.70 2.70 6.49
C GLU A 48 -17.39 3.29 5.24
N LYS A 49 -16.65 3.35 4.12
CA LYS A 49 -17.18 3.83 2.83
C LYS A 49 -18.04 2.80 2.09
N LYS A 50 -18.26 1.61 2.67
CA LYS A 50 -18.95 0.47 2.05
C LYS A 50 -18.36 0.05 0.70
N ASP A 51 -17.10 0.40 0.43
CA ASP A 51 -16.38 0.00 -0.77
C ASP A 51 -15.76 -1.38 -0.55
N LYS A 52 -16.56 -2.42 -0.85
CA LYS A 52 -16.16 -3.82 -0.67
C LYS A 52 -14.95 -4.18 -1.52
N THR A 53 -14.78 -3.58 -2.69
CA THR A 53 -13.68 -3.87 -3.60
C THR A 53 -12.37 -3.29 -3.05
N GLU A 54 -12.33 -2.00 -2.68
CA GLU A 54 -11.13 -1.41 -2.05
C GLU A 54 -10.79 -2.12 -0.73
N LEU A 55 -11.80 -2.52 0.06
CA LEU A 55 -11.61 -3.27 1.31
C LEU A 55 -10.86 -4.59 1.08
N ILE A 56 -11.34 -5.43 0.16
CA ILE A 56 -10.72 -6.73 -0.13
C ILE A 56 -9.28 -6.53 -0.61
N ILE A 57 -9.06 -5.56 -1.52
CA ILE A 57 -7.72 -5.28 -2.03
C ILE A 57 -6.75 -4.88 -0.91
N PHE A 58 -7.15 -3.96 -0.02
CA PHE A 58 -6.28 -3.53 1.06
C PHE A 58 -6.04 -4.62 2.12
N ILE A 59 -7.02 -5.48 2.39
CA ILE A 59 -6.80 -6.65 3.27
C ILE A 59 -5.83 -7.64 2.61
N SER A 60 -5.99 -7.93 1.32
CA SER A 60 -5.07 -8.80 0.59
C SER A 60 -3.65 -8.24 0.58
N LEU A 61 -3.49 -6.92 0.37
CA LEU A 61 -2.18 -6.26 0.46
C LEU A 61 -1.61 -6.30 1.87
N ALA A 62 -2.41 -6.06 2.91
CA ALA A 62 -1.97 -6.19 4.30
C ALA A 62 -1.43 -7.60 4.60
N LEU A 63 -2.12 -8.64 4.13
CA LEU A 63 -1.68 -10.03 4.26
C LEU A 63 -0.45 -10.35 3.44
N LEU A 64 -0.30 -9.75 2.25
CA LEU A 64 0.88 -9.94 1.41
C LEU A 64 2.11 -9.32 2.07
N PHE A 65 1.99 -8.10 2.59
CA PHE A 65 3.08 -7.35 3.22
C PHE A 65 3.27 -7.67 4.71
N GLN A 66 2.56 -8.65 5.27
CA GLN A 66 2.71 -8.99 6.68
C GLN A 66 4.14 -9.45 6.98
N PRO A 67 4.74 -9.01 8.10
CA PRO A 67 6.08 -9.43 8.51
C PRO A 67 6.10 -10.75 9.31
N PHE A 68 4.93 -11.29 9.67
CA PHE A 68 4.81 -12.47 10.54
C PHE A 68 5.10 -13.78 9.80
N PHE A 69 4.61 -13.91 8.57
CA PHE A 69 4.86 -15.08 7.73
C PHE A 69 5.90 -14.72 6.68
N LYS A 70 7.05 -15.39 6.72
CA LYS A 70 8.10 -15.21 5.70
C LYS A 70 7.63 -15.79 4.37
N ILE A 71 7.14 -14.93 3.49
CA ILE A 71 6.92 -15.29 2.08
C ILE A 71 8.25 -15.10 1.34
N ALA A 72 8.92 -16.21 1.05
CA ALA A 72 10.21 -16.24 0.38
C ALA A 72 10.09 -16.03 -1.14
N LEU A 73 9.54 -14.88 -1.57
CA LEU A 73 9.41 -14.55 -3.00
C LEU A 73 10.74 -14.18 -3.68
N GLY A 74 11.87 -14.13 -2.96
CA GLY A 74 13.13 -13.65 -3.52
C GLY A 74 13.08 -12.15 -3.86
N ARG A 75 14.25 -11.51 -4.00
CA ARG A 75 14.34 -10.04 -4.14
C ARG A 75 13.62 -9.53 -5.40
N THR A 76 13.76 -10.22 -6.52
CA THR A 76 13.18 -9.78 -7.80
C THR A 76 11.64 -9.75 -7.78
N LEU A 77 10.98 -10.78 -7.27
CA LEU A 77 9.52 -10.80 -7.20
C LEU A 77 9.00 -9.78 -6.17
N TRP A 78 9.69 -9.61 -5.04
CA TRP A 78 9.33 -8.57 -4.07
C TRP A 78 9.40 -7.17 -4.69
N ASN A 79 10.46 -6.86 -5.46
CA ASN A 79 10.54 -5.59 -6.18
C ASN A 79 9.38 -5.40 -7.17
N ILE A 80 8.98 -6.45 -7.89
CA ILE A 80 7.83 -6.40 -8.81
C ILE A 80 6.53 -6.11 -8.04
N VAL A 81 6.31 -6.80 -6.94
CA VAL A 81 5.15 -6.60 -6.05
C VAL A 81 5.13 -5.16 -5.52
N ASP A 82 6.26 -4.63 -5.08
CA ASP A 82 6.39 -3.28 -4.55
C ASP A 82 6.06 -2.22 -5.61
N VAL A 83 6.57 -2.38 -6.84
CA VAL A 83 6.26 -1.48 -7.98
C VAL A 83 4.77 -1.52 -8.32
N ILE A 84 4.19 -2.71 -8.48
CA ILE A 84 2.77 -2.87 -8.81
C ILE A 84 1.90 -2.21 -7.74
N THR A 85 2.24 -2.43 -6.47
CA THR A 85 1.52 -1.87 -5.32
C THR A 85 1.64 -0.34 -5.28
N ALA A 86 2.83 0.21 -5.53
CA ALA A 86 3.05 1.65 -5.60
C ALA A 86 2.23 2.29 -6.74
N ILE A 87 2.23 1.69 -7.94
CA ILE A 87 1.44 2.16 -9.08
C ILE A 87 -0.06 2.13 -8.76
N TYR A 88 -0.54 1.03 -8.16
CA TYR A 88 -1.95 0.91 -7.74
C TYR A 88 -2.35 2.03 -6.76
N LEU A 89 -1.51 2.32 -5.76
CA LEU A 89 -1.75 3.39 -4.80
C LEU A 89 -1.84 4.77 -5.49
N LEU A 90 -0.93 5.06 -6.42
CA LEU A 90 -0.93 6.31 -7.19
C LEU A 90 -2.20 6.46 -8.05
N ILE A 91 -2.58 5.42 -8.79
CA ILE A 91 -3.81 5.42 -9.60
C ILE A 91 -5.05 5.60 -8.71
N SER A 92 -5.11 4.92 -7.57
CA SER A 92 -6.21 5.04 -6.60
C SER A 92 -6.37 6.48 -6.10
N ILE A 93 -5.27 7.22 -5.91
CA ILE A 93 -5.33 8.65 -5.56
C ILE A 93 -5.93 9.46 -6.72
N VAL A 94 -5.42 9.30 -7.94
CA VAL A 94 -5.86 10.09 -9.11
C VAL A 94 -7.33 9.84 -9.45
N LYS A 95 -7.78 8.57 -9.43
CA LYS A 95 -9.18 8.22 -9.71
C LYS A 95 -10.14 8.85 -8.70
N LYS A 96 -9.77 8.85 -7.41
CA LYS A 96 -10.57 9.45 -6.33
C LYS A 96 -10.60 10.97 -6.40
N GLN A 97 -9.53 11.60 -6.90
CA GLN A 97 -9.52 13.04 -7.17
C GLN A 97 -10.44 13.44 -8.33
N LYS A 98 -10.43 12.69 -9.45
CA LYS A 98 -11.33 12.95 -10.59
C LYS A 98 -12.81 12.85 -10.19
N ILE A 99 -13.20 11.82 -9.44
CA ILE A 99 -14.59 11.62 -9.01
C ILE A 99 -15.08 12.78 -8.15
N ASN A 100 -14.26 13.28 -7.22
CA ASN A 100 -14.64 14.42 -6.38
C ASN A 100 -14.53 15.79 -7.07
N LYS A 101 -14.02 15.88 -8.29
CA LYS A 101 -13.94 17.13 -9.06
C LYS A 101 -15.06 17.24 -10.10
N ALA A 102 -15.75 16.14 -10.36
CA ALA A 102 -16.89 16.03 -11.27
C ALA A 102 -18.25 16.04 -10.55
N LEU A 103 -18.23 16.12 -9.22
CA LEU A 103 -19.35 16.39 -8.31
C LEU A 103 -19.13 17.77 -7.69
#